data_AF-A0A2N1QMR2-F1
#
_entry.id   AF-A0A2N1QMR2-F1
#
_cell.length_a   1.000
_cell.length_b   1.000
_cell.length_c   1.000
_cell.angle_alpha   90.00
_cell.angle_beta   90.00
_cell.angle_gamma   90.00
#
_symmetry.space_group_name_H-M   'P 1'
#
loop_
_entity.id
_entity.type
_entity.pdbx_description
1 polymer ?
#
loop_
_entity_poly.entity_id
_entity_poly.type
_entity_poly.pdbx_seq_one_letter_code
_entity_poly.pdbx_strand_id
1 'polypeptide(L)'
;MITRMLFQLLRQIRQKVFTNPFPVAQMPDSLTDALQAAEKGWIELNPPVGVNDHFRGRLNYDKSACIGCKLCVKVCPANATEYLPEEKKIQIHV
;
A
#
# COMPACT_ATOMS: atom_id res chain seq x y z
N MET A 1 -43.22 1.49 18.71
CA MET A 1 -43.60 1.10 17.33
C MET A 1 -42.40 0.45 16.68
N ILE A 2 -42.56 -0.79 16.20
CA ILE A 2 -41.49 -1.49 15.47
C ILE A 2 -41.40 -0.86 14.08
N THR A 3 -40.34 -0.11 13.82
CA THR A 3 -40.12 0.57 12.54
C THR A 3 -39.22 -0.27 11.63
N ARG A 4 -39.30 -0.03 10.31
CA ARG A 4 -38.42 -0.68 9.32
C ARG A 4 -36.93 -0.47 9.64
N MET A 5 -36.57 0.64 10.28
CA MET A 5 -35.22 0.92 10.76
C MET A 5 -34.76 -0.07 11.84
N LEU A 6 -35.63 -0.48 12.76
CA LEU A 6 -35.28 -1.43 13.83
C LEU A 6 -34.81 -2.77 13.24
N PHE A 7 -35.51 -3.28 12.23
CA PHE A 7 -35.11 -4.51 11.54
C PHE A 7 -33.80 -4.37 10.75
N GLN A 8 -33.52 -3.20 10.17
CA GLN A 8 -32.25 -2.95 9.49
C GLN A 8 -31.08 -2.93 10.49
N LEU A 9 -31.24 -2.30 11.65
CA LEU A 9 -30.23 -2.27 12.70
C LEU A 9 -29.94 -3.67 13.24
N LEU A 10 -30.98 -4.46 13.52
CA LEU A 10 -30.82 -5.87 13.95
C LEU A 10 -30.08 -6.71 12.89
N ARG A 11 -30.33 -6.45 11.61
CA ARG A 11 -29.59 -7.10 10.51
C ARG A 11 -28.13 -6.67 10.50
N GLN A 12 -27.84 -5.39 10.68
CA GLN A 12 -26.49 -4.83 10.68
C GLN A 12 -25.64 -5.34 11.85
N ILE A 13 -26.23 -5.64 13.02
CA ILE A 13 -25.51 -6.25 14.16
C ILE A 13 -24.88 -7.59 13.78
N ARG A 14 -25.53 -8.39 12.93
CA ARG A 14 -25.02 -9.70 12.48
C ARG A 14 -24.17 -9.62 11.20
N GLN A 15 -24.18 -8.50 10.51
CA GLN A 15 -23.38 -8.35 9.30
C GLN A 15 -21.90 -8.26 9.66
N LYS A 16 -21.04 -8.89 8.83
CA LYS A 16 -19.59 -8.75 8.96
C LYS A 16 -19.24 -7.28 8.79
N VAL A 17 -18.43 -6.75 9.70
CA VAL A 17 -17.91 -5.38 9.59
C VAL A 17 -17.13 -5.23 8.29
N PHE A 18 -17.32 -4.10 7.61
CA PHE A 18 -16.68 -3.84 6.33
C PHE A 18 -15.19 -3.51 6.46
N THR A 19 -14.78 -2.98 7.61
CA THR A 19 -13.39 -2.60 7.85
C THR A 19 -12.48 -3.81 7.70
N ASN A 20 -11.51 -3.74 6.80
CA ASN A 20 -10.40 -4.70 6.74
C ASN A 20 -9.28 -4.19 7.66
N PRO A 21 -9.13 -4.73 8.88
CA PRO A 21 -8.06 -4.31 9.78
C PRO A 21 -6.72 -4.77 9.22
N PHE A 22 -5.94 -3.87 8.64
CA PHE A 22 -4.59 -4.15 8.16
C PHE A 22 -3.60 -3.14 8.76
N PRO A 23 -2.42 -3.57 9.24
CA PRO A 23 -1.97 -4.95 9.46
C PRO A 23 -2.49 -5.56 10.77
N VAL A 24 -2.97 -4.72 11.70
CA VAL A 24 -3.54 -5.09 13.01
C VAL A 24 -4.86 -4.34 13.24
N ALA A 25 -5.64 -4.75 14.25
CA ALA A 25 -6.96 -4.17 14.52
C ALA A 25 -6.92 -2.68 14.90
N GLN A 26 -5.85 -2.22 15.55
CA GLN A 26 -5.61 -0.84 15.95
C GLN A 26 -4.19 -0.45 15.56
N MET A 27 -3.99 0.77 15.03
CA MET A 27 -2.67 1.23 14.61
C MET A 27 -1.73 1.26 15.83
N PRO A 28 -0.59 0.53 15.80
CA PRO A 28 0.35 0.52 16.91
C PRO A 28 1.17 1.82 16.91
N ASP A 29 1.67 2.22 18.08
CA ASP A 29 2.54 3.40 18.20
C ASP A 29 3.81 3.27 17.33
N SER A 30 4.27 2.04 17.11
CA SER A 30 5.41 1.71 16.25
C SER A 30 5.10 0.49 15.38
N LEU A 31 5.18 0.66 14.07
CA LEU A 31 4.95 -0.41 13.11
C LEU A 31 6.10 -1.44 13.12
N THR A 32 7.34 -0.98 13.31
CA THR A 32 8.53 -1.84 13.31
C THR A 32 8.44 -2.89 14.41
N ASP A 33 8.03 -2.48 15.61
CA ASP A 33 7.92 -3.38 16.76
C ASP A 33 6.80 -4.41 16.57
N ALA A 34 5.68 -3.98 15.97
CA ALA A 34 4.58 -4.87 15.62
C ALA A 34 4.98 -5.93 14.59
N LEU A 35 5.75 -5.55 13.57
CA LEU A 35 6.27 -6.49 12.57
C LEU A 35 7.28 -7.47 13.18
N GLN A 36 8.17 -7.02 14.06
CA GLN A 36 9.09 -7.91 14.77
C GLN A 36 8.37 -8.87 15.72
N ALA A 37 7.32 -8.41 16.41
CA ALA A 37 6.50 -9.26 17.25
C ALA A 37 5.75 -10.32 16.43
N ALA A 38 5.31 -9.97 15.23
CA ALA A 38 4.72 -10.92 14.30
C ALA A 38 5.74 -11.96 13.79
N GLU A 39 6.96 -11.54 13.46
CA GLU A 39 8.04 -12.45 13.07
C GLU A 39 8.39 -13.44 14.19
N LYS A 40 8.36 -12.99 15.45
CA LYS A 40 8.54 -13.84 16.64
C LYS A 40 7.32 -14.72 16.97
N GLY A 41 6.23 -14.61 16.20
CA GLY A 41 5.01 -15.39 16.39
C GLY A 41 4.11 -14.94 17.55
N TRP A 42 4.32 -13.73 18.08
CA TRP A 42 3.53 -13.20 19.19
C TRP A 42 2.22 -12.55 18.75
N ILE A 43 2.16 -12.09 17.50
CA ILE A 43 1.02 -11.36 16.92
C ILE A 43 0.72 -11.93 15.54
N GLU A 44 -0.55 -12.25 15.27
CA GLU A 44 -1.00 -12.63 13.93
C GLU A 44 -1.39 -11.37 13.15
N LEU A 45 -0.77 -11.16 11.99
CA LEU A 45 -1.07 -10.04 11.10
C LEU A 45 -2.15 -10.42 10.12
N ASN A 46 -3.05 -9.47 9.85
CA ASN A 46 -4.02 -9.65 8.79
C ASN A 46 -3.36 -9.44 7.41
N PRO A 47 -3.74 -10.23 6.40
CA PRO A 47 -3.15 -10.11 5.08
C PRO A 47 -3.55 -8.78 4.40
N PRO A 48 -2.70 -8.27 3.49
CA PRO A 48 -3.06 -7.11 2.69
C PRO A 48 -4.25 -7.44 1.78
N VAL A 49 -4.97 -6.40 1.38
CA VAL A 49 -6.06 -6.54 0.42
C VAL A 49 -5.49 -7.05 -0.90
N GLY A 50 -6.16 -8.03 -1.51
CA GLY A 50 -5.80 -8.54 -2.83
C GLY A 50 -5.82 -7.41 -3.86
N VAL A 51 -4.74 -7.30 -4.64
CA VAL A 51 -4.62 -6.34 -5.73
C VAL A 51 -4.94 -7.02 -7.07
N ASN A 52 -5.33 -6.23 -8.07
CA ASN A 52 -5.54 -6.74 -9.43
C ASN A 52 -4.22 -6.75 -10.24
N ASP A 53 -4.26 -7.39 -11.41
CA ASP A 53 -3.09 -7.56 -12.30
C ASP A 53 -2.51 -6.22 -12.82
N HIS A 54 -3.28 -5.14 -12.77
CA HIS A 54 -2.87 -3.80 -13.22
C HIS A 54 -2.52 -2.85 -12.08
N PHE A 55 -2.36 -3.35 -10.85
CA PHE A 55 -1.95 -2.54 -9.73
C PHE A 55 -0.51 -2.06 -9.91
N ARG A 56 -0.34 -0.75 -10.13
CA ARG A 56 0.97 -0.15 -10.44
C ARG A 56 2.00 -0.31 -9.32
N GLY A 57 1.56 -0.30 -8.06
CA GLY A 57 2.43 -0.49 -6.90
C GLY A 57 3.59 0.51 -6.79
N ARG A 58 4.65 0.07 -6.10
CA ARG A 58 5.93 0.79 -6.04
C ARG A 58 6.68 0.57 -7.34
N LEU A 59 7.25 1.65 -7.89
CA LEU A 59 8.05 1.56 -9.09
C LEU A 59 9.31 0.71 -8.85
N ASN A 60 9.46 -0.36 -9.62
CA ASN A 60 10.68 -1.18 -9.64
C ASN A 60 11.57 -0.72 -10.80
N TYR A 61 12.69 -0.06 -10.48
CA TYR A 61 13.58 0.52 -11.48
C TYR A 61 14.83 -0.33 -11.65
N ASP A 62 14.93 -0.99 -12.81
CA ASP A 62 16.13 -1.72 -13.22
C ASP A 62 17.12 -0.77 -13.91
N LYS A 63 18.22 -0.45 -13.20
CA LYS A 63 19.31 0.40 -13.72
C LYS A 63 20.02 -0.22 -14.92
N SER A 64 20.05 -1.54 -15.05
CA SER A 64 20.74 -2.23 -16.14
C SER A 64 20.03 -2.02 -17.49
N ALA A 65 18.69 -2.09 -17.48
CA ALA A 65 17.84 -1.88 -18.65
C ALA A 65 17.75 -0.42 -19.11
N CYS A 66 18.04 0.54 -18.23
CA CYS A 66 17.93 1.96 -18.56
C CYS A 66 19.01 2.40 -19.56
N ILE A 67 18.62 2.99 -20.70
CA ILE A 67 19.57 3.50 -21.72
C ILE A 67 19.85 5.00 -21.61
N GLY A 68 19.30 5.67 -20.59
CA GLY A 68 19.53 7.11 -20.38
C GLY A 68 18.80 8.03 -21.37
N CYS A 69 17.69 7.59 -21.98
CA CYS A 69 16.94 8.35 -22.99
C CYS A 69 16.21 9.60 -22.47
N LYS A 70 16.17 9.82 -21.15
CA LYS A 70 15.51 10.95 -20.46
C LYS A 70 14.00 11.05 -20.64
N LEU A 71 13.35 10.05 -21.25
CA LEU A 71 11.90 10.05 -21.44
C LEU A 71 11.16 10.08 -20.11
N CYS A 72 11.54 9.24 -19.14
CA CYS A 72 10.89 9.20 -17.81
C CYS A 72 10.89 10.56 -17.12
N VAL A 73 11.99 11.31 -17.21
CA VAL A 73 12.12 12.68 -16.68
C VAL A 73 11.15 13.63 -17.37
N LYS A 74 11.04 13.54 -18.69
CA LYS A 74 10.14 14.40 -19.47
C LYS A 74 8.66 14.11 -19.21
N VAL A 75 8.27 12.85 -19.00
CA VAL A 75 6.84 12.49 -18.87
C VAL A 75 6.31 12.65 -17.44
N CYS A 76 7.17 12.63 -16.43
CA CYS A 76 6.75 12.58 -15.04
C CYS A 76 6.02 13.88 -14.65
N PRO A 77 4.70 13.85 -14.37
CA PRO A 77 3.96 15.06 -14.03
C PRO A 77 4.35 15.63 -12.66
N ALA A 78 4.91 14.79 -11.78
CA ALA A 78 5.33 15.17 -10.43
C ALA A 78 6.80 15.59 -10.35
N ASN A 79 7.55 15.56 -11.46
CA ASN A 79 9.00 15.80 -11.48
C ASN A 79 9.79 14.95 -10.46
N ALA A 80 9.33 13.73 -10.19
CA ALA A 80 9.93 12.83 -9.18
C ALA A 80 11.20 12.09 -9.68
N THR A 81 11.70 12.44 -10.86
CA THR A 81 12.84 11.77 -11.50
C THR A 81 13.84 12.78 -12.04
N GLU A 82 15.12 12.51 -11.83
CA GLU A 82 16.23 13.35 -12.26
C GLU A 82 17.18 12.56 -13.19
N TYR A 83 17.86 13.25 -14.12
CA TYR A 83 18.89 12.64 -14.95
C TYR A 83 20.28 12.93 -14.40
N LEU A 84 21.03 11.88 -14.10
CA LEU A 84 22.42 11.96 -13.64
C LEU A 84 23.36 11.88 -14.86
N PRO A 85 24.03 12.97 -15.25
CA PRO A 85 24.91 12.99 -16.43
C PRO A 85 26.15 12.13 -16.27
N GLU A 86 26.69 12.03 -15.05
CA GLU A 86 27.86 11.21 -14.70
C GLU A 86 27.63 9.72 -15.03
N GLU A 87 26.48 9.20 -14.60
CA GLU A 87 26.13 7.78 -14.78
C GLU A 87 25.43 7.51 -16.12
N LYS A 88 24.98 8.55 -16.81
CA LYS A 88 24.05 8.46 -17.97
C LYS A 88 22.77 7.69 -17.65
N LYS A 89 22.25 7.83 -16.42
CA LYS A 89 21.06 7.13 -15.92
C LYS A 89 20.09 8.11 -15.28
N ILE A 90 18.88 7.65 -15.00
CA ILE A 90 17.92 8.39 -14.20
C ILE A 90 17.96 7.95 -12.73
N GLN A 91 17.69 8.87 -11.83
CA GLN A 91 17.41 8.66 -10.42
C GLN A 91 15.93 8.94 -10.16
N ILE A 92 15.31 8.14 -9.30
CA ILE A 92 13.90 8.25 -8.94
C ILE A 92 13.83 8.51 -7.44
N HIS A 93 13.15 9.58 -7.05
CA HIS A 93 12.91 9.91 -5.66
C HIS A 93 11.62 9.21 -5.22
N VAL A 94 11.73 8.21 -4.36
CA VAL A 94 10.62 7.43 -3.80
C VAL A 94 10.55 7.67 -2.30
#